data_AF-A0A074M5X9-F1
#
_entry.id   AF-A0A074M5X9-F1
#
_cell.length_a   1.000
_cell.length_b   1.000
_cell.length_c   1.000
_cell.angle_alpha   90.00
_cell.angle_beta   90.00
_cell.angle_gamma   90.00
#
_symmetry.space_group_name_H-M   'P 1'
#
loop_
_entity.id
_entity.type
_entity.pdbx_description
1 polymer ?
#
loop_
_entity_poly.entity_id
_entity_poly.type
_entity_poly.pdbx_seq_one_letter_code
_entity_poly.pdbx_strand_id
1 'polypeptide(L)'
;MNLIKALFAAFCASVLALASPANASPDSFIDIHEEPVGMSTTHLFLLRTSTDNLGYYEALRAEIFLIVQDLQSGEEEVIVIDKFVHSSDYSDDGKLTGYSIKRDAGIEPVDPASVLRARGALPWVAIHRPMGFEPLVNITMGEQAVEVQIGGDTPLRLSRDAIQAKLSRVGQFMAENVADHPRSSSMTTKQHFEGREVTAAHCHSAELLDYWMLGQRNRPHLLRVHCAYDEDSETTSVVMRLPAVER
;
A
#
# COMPACT_ATOMS: atom_id res chain seq x y z
N MET A 1 -19.18 36.44 -56.49
CA MET A 1 -18.90 37.05 -55.16
C MET A 1 -19.41 36.22 -53.96
N ASN A 2 -19.91 34.98 -54.17
CA ASN A 2 -20.48 34.13 -53.10
C ASN A 2 -19.62 32.91 -52.70
N LEU A 3 -18.62 32.54 -53.52
CA LEU A 3 -17.79 31.36 -53.26
C LEU A 3 -16.68 31.62 -52.21
N ILE A 4 -16.14 32.84 -52.18
CA ILE A 4 -15.04 33.24 -51.28
C ILE A 4 -15.54 33.35 -49.82
N LYS A 5 -16.81 33.75 -49.61
CA LYS A 5 -17.41 33.84 -48.27
C LYS A 5 -17.70 32.46 -47.66
N ALA A 6 -18.03 31.46 -48.49
CA ALA A 6 -18.28 30.10 -48.02
C ALA A 6 -17.00 29.36 -47.58
N LEU A 7 -15.89 29.59 -48.29
CA LEU A 7 -14.58 29.02 -47.94
C LEU A 7 -13.99 29.61 -46.65
N PHE A 8 -14.20 30.90 -46.40
CA PHE A 8 -13.73 31.54 -45.15
C PHE A 8 -14.51 31.06 -43.92
N ALA A 9 -15.82 30.82 -44.06
CA ALA A 9 -16.64 30.29 -42.97
C ALA A 9 -16.27 28.83 -42.61
N ALA A 10 -15.95 28.00 -43.62
CA ALA A 10 -15.53 26.61 -43.40
C ALA A 10 -14.14 26.50 -42.75
N PHE A 11 -13.23 27.44 -43.05
CA PHE A 11 -11.89 27.48 -42.46
C PHE A 11 -11.90 27.96 -41.00
N CYS A 12 -12.75 28.93 -40.65
CA CYS A 12 -12.89 29.35 -39.24
C CYS A 12 -13.57 28.28 -38.36
N ALA A 13 -14.49 27.48 -38.91
CA ALA A 13 -15.16 26.41 -38.17
C ALA A 13 -14.25 25.20 -37.86
N SER A 14 -13.18 24.99 -38.63
CA SER A 14 -12.23 23.87 -38.45
C SER A 14 -11.07 24.19 -37.49
N VAL A 15 -10.81 25.47 -37.20
CA VAL A 15 -9.79 25.89 -36.23
C VAL A 15 -10.33 25.92 -34.78
N LEU A 16 -11.65 26.07 -34.60
CA LEU A 16 -12.31 26.06 -33.28
C LEU A 16 -12.51 24.65 -32.67
N ALA A 17 -12.20 23.58 -33.41
CA ALA A 17 -12.30 22.20 -32.93
C ALA A 17 -11.00 21.65 -32.31
N LEU A 18 -9.92 22.45 -32.25
CA LEU A 18 -8.58 22.00 -31.84
C LEU A 18 -8.12 22.51 -30.47
N ALA A 19 -8.99 23.14 -29.69
CA ALA A 19 -8.62 23.71 -28.40
C ALA A 19 -9.58 23.31 -27.26
N SER A 20 -10.04 22.06 -27.24
CA SER A 20 -10.44 21.48 -25.96
C SER A 20 -9.15 21.29 -25.17
N PRO A 21 -8.95 21.99 -24.03
CA PRO A 21 -7.85 21.65 -23.14
C PRO A 21 -8.07 20.19 -22.76
N ALA A 22 -7.19 19.31 -23.23
CA ALA A 22 -7.08 17.96 -22.74
C ALA A 22 -6.52 18.06 -21.31
N ASN A 23 -7.35 18.53 -20.38
CA ASN A 23 -7.12 18.34 -18.96
C ASN A 23 -7.39 16.87 -18.70
N ALA A 24 -6.40 16.03 -18.97
CA ALA A 24 -6.40 14.66 -18.51
C ALA A 24 -6.50 14.72 -16.97
N SER A 25 -7.60 14.21 -16.42
CA SER A 25 -7.67 13.90 -15.00
C SER A 25 -6.46 13.01 -14.65
N PRO A 26 -5.84 13.20 -13.47
CA PRO A 26 -4.76 12.32 -13.05
C PRO A 26 -5.28 10.89 -13.02
N ASP A 27 -4.41 9.93 -13.32
CA ASP A 27 -4.71 8.54 -13.05
C ASP A 27 -5.00 8.41 -11.56
N SER A 28 -6.15 7.82 -11.25
CA SER A 28 -6.52 7.50 -9.88
C SER A 28 -5.57 6.42 -9.38
N PHE A 29 -4.97 6.61 -8.19
CA PHE A 29 -4.21 5.53 -7.58
C PHE A 29 -4.59 5.28 -6.12
N ILE A 30 -4.53 4.02 -5.73
CA ILE A 30 -4.63 3.57 -4.35
C ILE A 30 -3.50 2.60 -4.06
N ASP A 31 -2.67 2.96 -3.09
CA ASP A 31 -1.62 2.08 -2.56
C ASP A 31 -1.98 1.60 -1.15
N ILE A 32 -1.66 0.35 -0.86
CA ILE A 32 -1.68 -0.23 0.48
C ILE A 32 -0.31 -0.87 0.72
N HIS A 33 0.40 -0.43 1.73
CA HIS A 33 1.74 -0.92 2.05
C HIS A 33 1.85 -1.35 3.50
N GLU A 34 2.32 -2.58 3.72
CA GLU A 34 2.70 -3.10 5.03
C GLU A 34 4.23 -3.07 5.24
N GLU A 35 4.66 -2.39 6.30
CA GLU A 35 6.06 -2.27 6.71
C GLU A 35 6.27 -2.83 8.12
N PRO A 36 7.19 -3.80 8.34
CA PRO A 36 7.52 -4.21 9.69
C PRO A 36 8.23 -3.08 10.44
N VAL A 37 7.71 -2.75 11.62
CA VAL A 37 8.28 -1.69 12.49
C VAL A 37 8.81 -2.21 13.81
N GLY A 38 8.46 -3.45 14.16
CA GLY A 38 9.05 -4.12 15.30
C GLY A 38 8.58 -5.56 15.45
N MET A 39 9.20 -6.25 16.40
CA MET A 39 8.85 -7.63 16.73
C MET A 39 9.13 -7.90 18.20
N SER A 40 8.28 -8.74 18.80
CA SER A 40 8.51 -9.38 20.09
C SER A 40 8.55 -10.90 19.92
N THR A 41 8.73 -11.65 21.00
CA THR A 41 8.69 -13.11 20.93
C THR A 41 7.34 -13.69 20.48
N THR A 42 6.26 -12.92 20.63
CA THR A 42 4.88 -13.37 20.36
C THR A 42 4.16 -12.55 19.30
N HIS A 43 4.65 -11.36 18.96
CA HIS A 43 3.94 -10.46 18.04
C HIS A 43 4.87 -9.86 16.98
N LEU A 44 4.35 -9.72 15.77
CA LEU A 44 4.87 -8.87 14.70
C LEU A 44 4.10 -7.54 14.70
N PHE A 45 4.81 -6.44 14.53
CA PHE A 45 4.23 -5.10 14.45
C PHE A 45 4.45 -4.56 13.04
N LEU A 46 3.36 -4.24 12.35
CA LEU A 46 3.36 -3.70 10.99
C LEU A 46 2.74 -2.31 10.98
N LEU A 47 3.34 -1.36 10.27
CA LEU A 47 2.62 -0.18 9.81
C LEU A 47 1.92 -0.54 8.50
N ARG A 48 0.58 -0.54 8.53
CA ARG A 48 -0.26 -0.61 7.34
C ARG A 48 -0.63 0.82 6.95
N THR A 49 -0.08 1.28 5.85
CA THR A 49 -0.38 2.61 5.30
C THR A 49 -1.20 2.44 4.05
N SER A 50 -2.25 3.23 3.90
CA SER A 50 -2.90 3.39 2.61
C SER A 50 -2.84 4.82 2.15
N THR A 51 -2.61 5.00 0.84
CA THR A 51 -2.62 6.30 0.19
C THR A 51 -3.58 6.29 -1.00
N ASP A 52 -4.32 7.38 -1.17
CA ASP A 52 -5.28 7.60 -2.27
C ASP A 52 -5.13 9.04 -2.75
N ASN A 53 -4.91 9.27 -4.04
CA ASN A 53 -4.78 10.63 -4.58
C ASN A 53 -6.12 11.39 -4.73
N LEU A 54 -7.23 10.77 -4.34
CA LEU A 54 -8.58 11.30 -4.41
C LEU A 54 -9.00 11.70 -5.85
N GLY A 55 -8.26 11.27 -6.87
CA GLY A 55 -8.39 11.71 -8.25
C GLY A 55 -7.96 13.17 -8.50
N TYR A 56 -7.06 13.72 -7.67
CA TYR A 56 -6.45 15.04 -7.84
C TYR A 56 -4.92 14.91 -7.95
N TYR A 57 -4.27 15.80 -8.71
CA TYR A 57 -2.81 15.79 -8.86
C TYR A 57 -2.08 16.22 -7.56
N GLU A 58 -2.78 16.93 -6.69
CA GLU A 58 -2.17 17.73 -5.63
C GLU A 58 -2.82 17.48 -4.27
N ALA A 59 -3.60 16.41 -4.16
CA ALA A 59 -4.18 15.93 -2.92
C ALA A 59 -3.81 14.46 -2.69
N LEU A 60 -3.59 14.11 -1.43
CA LEU A 60 -3.33 12.74 -0.99
C LEU A 60 -4.09 12.50 0.31
N ARG A 61 -4.93 11.48 0.33
CA ARG A 61 -5.47 10.90 1.54
C ARG A 61 -4.51 9.83 2.05
N ALA A 62 -4.17 9.88 3.33
CA ALA A 62 -3.38 8.87 3.99
C ALA A 62 -4.11 8.31 5.22
N GLU A 63 -4.04 6.99 5.36
CA GLU A 63 -4.60 6.22 6.47
C GLU A 63 -3.48 5.35 7.05
N ILE A 64 -3.11 5.55 8.31
CA ILE A 64 -1.97 4.85 8.93
C ILE A 64 -2.47 4.06 10.12
N PHE A 65 -2.22 2.76 10.10
CA PHE A 65 -2.57 1.82 11.17
C PHE A 65 -1.34 1.08 11.66
N LEU A 66 -1.24 0.86 12.96
CA LEU A 66 -0.32 -0.10 13.55
C LEU A 66 -1.07 -1.40 13.77
N ILE A 67 -0.63 -2.43 13.06
CA ILE A 67 -1.15 -3.79 13.16
C ILE A 67 -0.25 -4.56 14.12
N VAL A 68 -0.84 -5.05 15.21
CA VAL A 68 -0.19 -5.95 16.17
C VAL A 68 -0.68 -7.36 15.86
N GLN A 69 0.16 -8.14 15.19
CA GLN A 69 -0.17 -9.49 14.74
C GLN A 69 0.40 -10.53 15.69
N ASP A 70 -0.44 -11.39 16.25
CA ASP A 70 0.02 -12.55 17.02
C ASP A 70 0.70 -13.56 16.09
N LEU A 71 1.92 -13.97 16.45
CA LEU A 71 2.74 -14.87 15.63
C LEU A 71 2.20 -16.30 15.62
N GLN A 72 1.41 -16.73 16.60
CA GLN A 72 0.88 -18.08 16.69
C GLN A 72 -0.47 -18.21 15.95
N SER A 73 -1.44 -17.37 16.29
CA SER A 73 -2.80 -17.39 15.73
C SER A 73 -2.91 -16.64 14.42
N GLY A 74 -2.06 -15.63 14.19
CA GLY A 74 -2.17 -14.71 13.06
C GLY A 74 -3.25 -13.64 13.22
N GLU A 75 -3.91 -13.57 14.39
CA GLU A 75 -4.90 -12.53 14.71
C GLU A 75 -4.26 -11.14 14.73
N GLU A 76 -4.98 -10.14 14.23
CA GLU A 76 -4.53 -8.76 14.11
C GLU A 76 -5.32 -7.87 15.08
N GLU A 77 -4.63 -7.22 16.01
CA GLU A 77 -5.13 -6.06 16.74
C GLU A 77 -4.73 -4.79 15.98
N VAL A 78 -5.65 -3.83 15.87
CA VAL A 78 -5.47 -2.63 15.05
C VAL A 78 -5.50 -1.39 15.92
N ILE A 79 -4.49 -0.55 15.76
CA ILE A 79 -4.38 0.76 16.40
C ILE A 79 -4.32 1.82 15.31
N VAL A 80 -5.26 2.76 15.31
CA VAL A 80 -5.23 3.90 14.38
C VAL A 80 -4.10 4.85 14.81
N ILE A 81 -3.19 5.15 13.89
CA ILE A 81 -2.03 6.02 14.15
C ILE A 81 -2.32 7.45 13.70
N ASP A 82 -2.73 7.65 12.46
CA ASP A 82 -3.11 8.96 11.92
C ASP A 82 -4.01 8.76 10.71
N LYS A 83 -4.85 9.77 10.43
CA LYS A 83 -5.63 9.86 9.20
C LYS A 83 -5.72 11.31 8.76
N PHE A 84 -5.27 11.59 7.55
CA PHE A 84 -5.19 12.98 7.09
C PHE A 84 -5.30 13.11 5.57
N VAL A 85 -5.70 14.31 5.15
CA VAL A 85 -5.56 14.78 3.77
C VAL A 85 -4.40 15.77 3.73
N HIS A 86 -3.46 15.53 2.82
CA HIS A 86 -2.41 16.45 2.44
C HIS A 86 -2.79 17.10 1.12
N SER A 87 -2.81 18.43 1.05
CA SER A 87 -3.17 19.18 -0.17
C SER A 87 -2.23 20.34 -0.40
N SER A 88 -1.98 20.66 -1.67
CA SER A 88 -1.27 21.88 -2.05
C SER A 88 -2.20 23.10 -1.91
N ASP A 89 -1.68 24.20 -1.37
CA ASP A 89 -2.41 25.45 -1.19
C ASP A 89 -1.99 26.46 -2.26
N TYR A 90 -2.96 27.06 -2.94
CA TYR A 90 -2.75 28.04 -4.02
C TYR A 90 -3.22 29.43 -3.62
N SER A 91 -2.47 30.45 -4.05
CA SER A 91 -2.93 31.83 -4.01
C SER A 91 -4.02 32.09 -5.04
N ASP A 92 -4.69 33.24 -4.93
CA ASP A 92 -5.72 33.68 -5.88
C ASP A 92 -5.20 33.78 -7.33
N ASP A 93 -3.90 33.98 -7.53
CA ASP A 93 -3.25 33.98 -8.85
C ASP A 93 -2.74 32.60 -9.32
N GLY A 94 -3.12 31.53 -8.62
CA GLY A 94 -2.82 30.15 -9.00
C GLY A 94 -1.38 29.70 -8.75
N LYS A 95 -0.62 30.42 -7.91
CA LYS A 95 0.74 30.01 -7.52
C LYS A 95 0.71 29.13 -6.29
N LEU A 96 1.54 28.08 -6.28
CA LEU A 96 1.76 27.25 -5.11
C LEU A 96 2.30 28.13 -3.97
N THR A 97 1.59 28.16 -2.85
CA THR A 97 1.94 28.94 -1.64
C THR A 97 2.40 28.07 -0.49
N GLY A 98 2.03 26.78 -0.49
CA GLY A 98 2.41 25.85 0.56
C GLY A 98 1.62 24.55 0.48
N TYR A 99 1.58 23.86 1.62
CA TYR A 99 0.85 22.61 1.79
C TYR A 99 0.06 22.66 3.10
N SER A 100 -1.14 22.09 3.06
CA SER A 100 -1.99 21.91 4.22
C SER A 100 -2.15 20.43 4.56
N ILE A 101 -2.14 20.12 5.86
CA ILE A 101 -2.46 18.80 6.39
C ILE A 101 -3.72 18.94 7.24
N LYS A 102 -4.80 18.29 6.82
CA LYS A 102 -6.08 18.24 7.53
C LYS A 102 -6.28 16.85 8.09
N ARG A 103 -6.17 16.72 9.41
CA ARG A 103 -6.44 15.46 10.14
C ARG A 103 -7.93 15.29 10.36
N ASP A 104 -8.37 14.04 10.44
CA ASP A 104 -9.73 13.71 10.82
C ASP A 104 -9.99 14.11 12.29
N ALA A 105 -11.21 14.56 12.56
CA ALA A 105 -11.61 14.95 13.90
C ALA A 105 -11.68 13.73 14.84
N GLY A 106 -11.27 13.92 16.10
CA GLY A 106 -11.37 12.89 17.14
C GLY A 106 -10.29 11.81 17.09
N ILE A 107 -9.29 11.93 16.21
CA ILE A 107 -8.12 11.05 16.18
C ILE A 107 -6.97 11.75 16.89
N GLU A 108 -6.52 11.16 18.00
CA GLU A 108 -5.29 11.56 18.65
C GLU A 108 -4.15 10.71 18.09
N PRO A 109 -3.10 11.32 17.49
CA PRO A 109 -1.99 10.57 16.95
C PRO A 109 -1.31 9.70 18.01
N VAL A 110 -1.13 8.43 17.68
CA VAL A 110 -0.42 7.48 18.56
C VAL A 110 1.02 7.34 18.08
N ASP A 111 1.99 7.46 18.98
CA ASP A 111 3.39 7.15 18.66
C ASP A 111 3.59 5.63 18.60
N PRO A 112 3.91 5.03 17.43
CA PRO A 112 4.12 3.58 17.32
C PRO A 112 5.25 3.09 18.21
N ALA A 113 6.29 3.90 18.46
CA ALA A 113 7.42 3.51 19.31
C ALA A 113 7.00 3.33 20.77
N SER A 114 6.00 4.10 21.23
CA SER A 114 5.42 3.94 22.56
C SER A 114 4.70 2.60 22.72
N VAL A 115 3.95 2.16 21.69
CA VAL A 115 3.25 0.87 21.66
C VAL A 115 4.26 -0.29 21.66
N LEU A 116 5.28 -0.21 20.80
CA LEU A 116 6.35 -1.20 20.75
C LEU A 116 7.02 -1.38 22.12
N ARG A 117 7.38 -0.27 22.78
CA ARG A 117 8.01 -0.30 24.11
C ARG A 117 7.09 -0.90 25.16
N ALA A 118 5.81 -0.52 25.17
CA ALA A 118 4.82 -1.04 26.11
C ALA A 118 4.62 -2.56 25.96
N ARG A 119 4.77 -3.08 24.74
CA ARG A 119 4.65 -4.51 24.42
C ARG A 119 5.98 -5.28 24.52
N GLY A 120 7.06 -4.64 24.97
CA GLY A 120 8.39 -5.27 25.05
C GLY A 120 8.97 -5.66 23.70
N ALA A 121 8.55 -5.01 22.62
CA ALA A 121 9.03 -5.27 21.27
C ALA A 121 10.34 -4.51 20.99
N LEU A 122 11.17 -5.11 20.14
CA LEU A 122 12.34 -4.44 19.57
C LEU A 122 11.94 -3.75 18.26
N PRO A 123 12.44 -2.54 17.99
CA PRO A 123 12.19 -1.87 16.72
C PRO A 123 12.84 -2.65 15.57
N TRP A 124 12.22 -2.64 14.40
CA TRP A 124 12.67 -3.43 13.25
C TRP A 124 14.12 -3.15 12.89
N VAL A 125 14.55 -1.88 12.91
CA VAL A 125 15.95 -1.48 12.65
C VAL A 125 16.98 -2.14 13.58
N ALA A 126 16.59 -2.56 14.80
CA ALA A 126 17.50 -3.20 15.75
C ALA A 126 17.61 -4.72 15.54
N ILE A 127 16.65 -5.33 14.85
CA ILE A 127 16.59 -6.77 14.62
C ILE A 127 16.80 -7.14 13.15
N HIS A 128 16.45 -6.25 12.23
CA HIS A 128 16.77 -6.39 10.82
C HIS A 128 18.28 -6.42 10.66
N ARG A 129 18.79 -7.36 9.86
CA ARG A 129 20.22 -7.55 9.66
C ARG A 129 20.72 -6.52 8.64
N PRO A 130 21.52 -5.52 9.03
CA PRO A 130 22.22 -4.72 8.05
C PRO A 130 23.39 -5.55 7.51
N MET A 131 23.31 -5.91 6.22
CA MET A 131 24.38 -6.38 5.31
C MET A 131 25.57 -7.14 5.94
N GLY A 132 25.73 -8.43 5.60
CA GLY A 132 27.02 -9.12 5.80
C GLY A 132 27.01 -10.64 5.74
N PHE A 133 25.85 -11.27 5.93
CA PHE A 133 25.66 -12.72 5.82
C PHE A 133 24.26 -13.02 5.30
N GLU A 134 23.94 -12.48 4.12
CA GLU A 134 22.70 -12.84 3.44
C GLU A 134 22.83 -14.29 2.97
N PRO A 135 21.99 -15.23 3.45
CA PRO A 135 21.93 -16.54 2.83
C PRO A 135 21.58 -16.35 1.35
N LEU A 136 22.04 -17.24 0.47
CA LEU A 136 21.56 -17.25 -0.91
C LEU A 136 20.05 -17.50 -0.88
N VAL A 137 19.25 -16.49 -1.22
CA VAL A 137 17.79 -16.61 -1.28
C VAL A 137 17.36 -16.60 -2.74
N ASN A 138 16.68 -17.66 -3.17
CA ASN A 138 16.00 -17.69 -4.46
C ASN A 138 14.50 -17.65 -4.21
N ILE A 139 13.83 -16.64 -4.76
CA ILE A 139 12.38 -16.49 -4.68
C ILE A 139 11.80 -16.73 -6.09
N THR A 140 10.90 -17.69 -6.19
CA THR A 140 10.23 -18.04 -7.45
C THR A 140 8.74 -17.75 -7.33
N MET A 141 8.24 -16.86 -8.20
CA MET A 141 6.81 -16.53 -8.29
C MET A 141 6.10 -17.58 -9.18
N GLY A 142 5.70 -18.71 -8.59
CA GLY A 142 4.98 -19.77 -9.31
C GLY A 142 3.48 -19.49 -9.47
N GLU A 143 2.84 -20.22 -10.38
CA GLU A 143 1.39 -20.12 -10.64
C GLU A 143 0.54 -20.53 -9.42
N GLN A 144 0.99 -21.52 -8.66
CA GLN A 144 0.24 -22.05 -7.50
C GLN A 144 0.78 -21.58 -6.15
N ALA A 145 2.06 -21.20 -6.09
CA ALA A 145 2.72 -20.80 -4.87
C ALA A 145 3.92 -19.90 -5.16
N VAL A 146 4.26 -19.06 -4.19
CA VAL A 146 5.58 -18.44 -4.10
C VAL A 146 6.50 -19.40 -3.36
N GLU A 147 7.62 -19.76 -3.98
CA GLU A 147 8.62 -20.66 -3.42
C GLU A 147 9.84 -19.85 -2.98
N VAL A 148 10.31 -20.08 -1.76
CA VAL A 148 11.43 -19.37 -1.16
C VAL A 148 12.47 -20.40 -0.73
N GLN A 149 13.55 -20.47 -1.48
CA GLN A 149 14.70 -21.32 -1.16
C GLN A 149 15.74 -20.47 -0.42
N ILE A 150 16.10 -20.89 0.79
CA ILE A 150 17.08 -20.21 1.63
C ILE A 150 18.27 -21.15 1.80
N GLY A 151 19.37 -20.84 1.12
CA GLY A 151 20.53 -21.72 1.03
C GLY A 151 20.22 -23.02 0.27
N GLY A 152 20.74 -24.15 0.76
CA GLY A 152 20.51 -25.48 0.19
C GLY A 152 19.32 -26.24 0.80
N ASP A 153 18.51 -25.58 1.63
CA ASP A 153 17.39 -26.19 2.34
C ASP A 153 16.20 -26.46 1.39
N THR A 154 15.24 -27.25 1.86
CA THR A 154 13.96 -27.46 1.16
C THR A 154 13.22 -26.12 0.98
N PRO A 155 12.71 -25.80 -0.22
CA PRO A 155 11.99 -24.55 -0.45
C PRO A 155 10.77 -24.42 0.46
N LEU A 156 10.65 -23.27 1.11
CA LEU A 156 9.43 -22.84 1.77
C LEU A 156 8.39 -22.46 0.72
N ARG A 157 7.12 -22.78 0.99
CA ARG A 157 6.02 -22.54 0.05
C ARG A 157 4.95 -21.67 0.68
N LEU A 158 4.54 -20.62 -0.02
CA LEU A 158 3.37 -19.81 0.30
C LEU A 158 2.35 -19.95 -0.83
N SER A 159 1.20 -20.59 -0.56
CA SER A 159 0.19 -20.82 -1.61
C SER A 159 -0.45 -19.51 -2.06
N ARG A 160 -0.88 -19.45 -3.33
CA ARG A 160 -1.66 -18.31 -3.85
C ARG A 160 -2.99 -18.15 -3.10
N ASP A 161 -3.59 -19.24 -2.63
CA ASP A 161 -4.80 -19.17 -1.78
C ASP A 161 -4.53 -18.45 -0.46
N ALA A 162 -3.37 -18.68 0.18
CA ALA A 162 -2.99 -17.98 1.40
C ALA A 162 -2.79 -16.49 1.13
N ILE A 163 -2.13 -16.15 0.01
CA ILE A 163 -1.95 -14.76 -0.45
C ILE A 163 -3.31 -14.10 -0.70
N GLN A 164 -4.20 -14.77 -1.45
CA GLN A 164 -5.55 -14.28 -1.73
C GLN A 164 -6.33 -14.05 -0.44
N ALA A 165 -6.27 -14.98 0.51
CA ALA A 165 -6.94 -14.84 1.79
C ALA A 165 -6.42 -13.63 2.59
N LYS A 166 -5.10 -13.36 2.59
CA LYS A 166 -4.54 -12.15 3.21
C LYS A 166 -4.98 -10.89 2.48
N LEU A 167 -4.92 -10.86 1.15
CA LEU A 167 -5.37 -9.73 0.33
C LEU A 167 -6.85 -9.41 0.59
N SER A 168 -7.73 -10.41 0.61
CA SER A 168 -9.15 -10.23 0.90
C SER A 168 -9.39 -9.69 2.31
N ARG A 169 -8.66 -10.18 3.33
CA ARG A 169 -8.76 -9.62 4.69
C ARG A 169 -8.29 -8.17 4.76
N VAL A 170 -7.18 -7.83 4.11
CA VAL A 170 -6.67 -6.46 4.05
C VAL A 170 -7.65 -5.56 3.30
N GLY A 171 -8.18 -5.99 2.15
CA GLY A 171 -9.18 -5.24 1.39
C GLY A 171 -10.44 -4.96 2.20
N GLN A 172 -11.01 -5.99 2.85
CA GLN A 172 -12.16 -5.82 3.73
C GLN A 172 -11.86 -4.87 4.90
N PHE A 173 -10.72 -5.05 5.56
CA PHE A 173 -10.28 -4.18 6.64
C PHE A 173 -10.23 -2.72 6.18
N MET A 174 -9.63 -2.44 5.01
CA MET A 174 -9.57 -1.09 4.48
C MET A 174 -10.97 -0.56 4.16
N ALA A 175 -11.83 -1.32 3.48
CA ALA A 175 -13.21 -0.90 3.18
C ALA A 175 -14.01 -0.51 4.44
N GLU A 176 -13.77 -1.20 5.57
CA GLU A 176 -14.40 -0.90 6.85
C GLU A 176 -13.80 0.32 7.59
N ASN A 177 -12.50 0.58 7.40
CA ASN A 177 -11.74 1.51 8.24
C ASN A 177 -11.29 2.79 7.55
N VAL A 178 -11.29 2.88 6.22
CA VAL A 178 -10.98 4.14 5.52
C VAL A 178 -12.06 5.17 5.78
N ALA A 179 -11.67 6.43 5.97
CA ALA A 179 -12.66 7.49 6.03
C ALA A 179 -13.29 7.72 4.66
N ASP A 180 -14.56 8.07 4.65
CA ASP A 180 -15.33 8.33 3.44
C ASP A 180 -15.12 9.78 2.98
N HIS A 181 -14.21 9.98 2.03
CA HIS A 181 -13.85 11.29 1.48
C HIS A 181 -14.37 11.45 0.05
N PRO A 182 -14.81 12.67 -0.31
CA PRO A 182 -15.17 12.97 -1.69
C PRO A 182 -13.93 12.90 -2.59
N ARG A 183 -14.13 12.40 -3.80
CA ARG A 183 -13.12 12.34 -4.86
C ARG A 183 -13.54 13.24 -6.01
N SER A 184 -12.65 13.43 -7.00
CA SER A 184 -13.01 14.13 -8.24
C SER A 184 -13.97 13.31 -9.12
N SER A 185 -13.95 11.98 -8.98
CA SER A 185 -14.92 11.08 -9.60
C SER A 185 -16.25 11.04 -8.84
N SER A 186 -17.26 10.38 -9.41
CA SER A 186 -18.55 10.17 -8.73
C SER A 186 -18.50 9.17 -7.57
N MET A 187 -17.37 8.49 -7.38
CA MET A 187 -17.18 7.51 -6.30
C MET A 187 -16.44 8.15 -5.13
N THR A 188 -16.82 7.79 -3.91
CA THR A 188 -16.04 8.17 -2.72
C THR A 188 -14.84 7.26 -2.52
N THR A 189 -13.93 7.60 -1.60
CA THR A 189 -12.83 6.71 -1.20
C THR A 189 -13.35 5.35 -0.77
N LYS A 190 -14.36 5.32 0.09
CA LYS A 190 -14.92 4.06 0.61
C LYS A 190 -15.45 3.16 -0.52
N GLN A 191 -16.22 3.74 -1.45
CA GLN A 191 -16.72 3.00 -2.61
C GLN A 191 -15.60 2.46 -3.50
N HIS A 192 -14.49 3.20 -3.62
CA HIS A 192 -13.33 2.74 -4.40
C HIS A 192 -12.57 1.59 -3.71
N PHE A 193 -12.46 1.59 -2.38
CA PHE A 193 -11.92 0.43 -1.65
C PHE A 193 -12.85 -0.78 -1.68
N GLU A 194 -14.17 -0.58 -1.61
CA GLU A 194 -15.18 -1.64 -1.71
C GLU A 194 -15.18 -2.32 -3.09
N GLY A 195 -14.94 -1.57 -4.17
CA GLY A 195 -14.87 -2.10 -5.53
C GLY A 195 -13.51 -2.66 -5.94
N ARG A 196 -12.52 -2.65 -5.05
CA ARG A 196 -11.13 -2.99 -5.39
C ARG A 196 -10.94 -4.50 -5.52
N GLU A 197 -10.40 -4.97 -6.66
CA GLU A 197 -10.17 -6.39 -6.95
C GLU A 197 -8.68 -6.71 -7.12
N VAL A 198 -7.90 -6.65 -6.04
CA VAL A 198 -6.51 -7.16 -6.05
C VAL A 198 -6.52 -8.66 -5.77
N THR A 199 -6.06 -9.45 -6.75
CA THR A 199 -6.02 -10.91 -6.65
C THR A 199 -4.59 -11.41 -6.51
N ALA A 200 -4.43 -12.64 -6.00
CA ALA A 200 -3.13 -13.29 -5.92
C ALA A 200 -2.47 -13.51 -7.30
N ALA A 201 -3.24 -13.50 -8.39
CA ALA A 201 -2.72 -13.60 -9.76
C ALA A 201 -1.98 -12.32 -10.19
N HIS A 202 -2.33 -11.17 -9.59
CA HIS A 202 -1.70 -9.87 -9.85
C HIS A 202 -0.40 -9.66 -9.05
N CYS A 203 0.04 -10.66 -8.26
CA CYS A 203 1.28 -10.57 -7.50
C CYS A 203 2.50 -11.01 -8.31
N HIS A 204 3.39 -10.05 -8.55
CA HIS A 204 4.50 -10.16 -9.51
C HIS A 204 5.87 -10.21 -8.85
N SER A 205 6.00 -9.75 -7.59
CA SER A 205 7.27 -9.81 -6.86
C SER A 205 7.08 -10.14 -5.39
N ALA A 206 8.15 -10.62 -4.78
CA ALA A 206 8.20 -10.86 -3.35
C ALA A 206 9.62 -10.67 -2.82
N GLU A 207 9.72 -10.23 -1.57
CA GLU A 207 10.95 -9.89 -0.87
C GLU A 207 10.98 -10.62 0.48
N LEU A 208 12.08 -11.34 0.76
CA LEU A 208 12.30 -11.93 2.07
C LEU A 208 12.74 -10.83 3.05
N LEU A 209 11.98 -10.67 4.13
CA LEU A 209 12.29 -9.75 5.22
C LEU A 209 13.07 -10.52 6.30
N ASP A 210 14.41 -10.46 6.23
CA ASP A 210 15.28 -11.12 7.22
C ASP A 210 15.43 -10.31 8.50
N TYR A 211 15.49 -11.02 9.63
CA TYR A 211 15.64 -10.43 10.95
C TYR A 211 16.27 -11.42 11.94
N TRP A 212 16.77 -10.85 13.05
CA TRP A 212 17.44 -11.58 14.09
C TRP A 212 16.92 -11.21 15.48
N MET A 213 16.36 -12.21 16.17
CA MET A 213 15.99 -12.13 17.57
C MET A 213 16.84 -13.08 18.43
N LEU A 214 17.51 -12.53 19.43
CA LEU A 214 18.25 -13.31 20.43
C LEU A 214 17.39 -14.44 21.00
N GLY A 215 17.95 -15.65 21.09
CA GLY A 215 17.31 -16.79 21.74
C GLY A 215 16.27 -17.56 20.91
N GLN A 216 15.91 -17.10 19.71
CA GLN A 216 14.96 -17.82 18.84
C GLN A 216 15.68 -18.71 17.83
N ARG A 217 15.52 -20.04 17.97
CA ARG A 217 16.08 -21.06 17.05
C ARG A 217 15.18 -21.33 15.83
N ASN A 218 13.86 -21.28 16.00
CA ASN A 218 12.88 -21.47 14.93
C ASN A 218 12.20 -20.14 14.63
N ARG A 219 12.85 -19.32 13.81
CA ARG A 219 12.32 -17.99 13.47
C ARG A 219 11.42 -18.10 12.27
N PRO A 220 10.19 -17.55 12.32
CA PRO A 220 9.37 -17.49 11.13
C PRO A 220 10.00 -16.55 10.10
N HIS A 221 10.17 -17.01 8.87
CA HIS A 221 10.58 -16.11 7.80
C HIS A 221 9.40 -15.21 7.41
N LEU A 222 9.66 -13.93 7.17
CA LEU A 222 8.65 -12.99 6.69
C LEU A 222 8.87 -12.75 5.21
N LEU A 223 7.80 -12.76 4.44
CA LEU A 223 7.79 -12.50 3.01
C LEU A 223 6.86 -11.33 2.76
N ARG A 224 7.38 -10.27 2.14
CA ARG A 224 6.57 -9.23 1.55
C ARG A 224 6.16 -9.66 0.15
N VAL A 225 4.88 -9.58 -0.18
CA VAL A 225 4.35 -9.89 -1.51
C VAL A 225 3.76 -8.63 -2.10
N HIS A 226 4.18 -8.27 -3.31
CA HIS A 226 3.69 -7.11 -4.03
C HIS A 226 2.73 -7.53 -5.13
N CYS A 227 1.58 -6.89 -5.17
CA CYS A 227 0.52 -7.13 -6.14
C CYS A 227 0.10 -5.81 -6.77
N ALA A 228 -0.10 -5.80 -8.09
CA ALA A 228 -0.51 -4.62 -8.86
C ALA A 228 -1.54 -5.06 -9.91
N TYR A 229 -2.74 -4.48 -9.87
CA TYR A 229 -3.80 -4.78 -10.84
C TYR A 229 -3.49 -4.15 -12.21
N ASP A 230 -2.94 -2.94 -12.19
CA ASP A 230 -2.47 -2.15 -13.31
C ASP A 230 -1.15 -1.51 -12.86
N GLU A 231 -0.18 -1.40 -13.76
CA GLU A 231 1.26 -1.34 -13.44
C GLU A 231 1.61 -0.21 -12.45
N ASP A 232 0.81 0.87 -12.40
CA ASP A 232 1.08 2.05 -11.55
C ASP A 232 -0.12 2.59 -10.74
N SER A 233 -1.33 2.05 -10.90
CA SER A 233 -2.55 2.67 -10.31
C SER A 233 -3.05 1.98 -9.04
N GLU A 234 -2.88 0.67 -8.90
CA GLU A 234 -3.39 -0.04 -7.72
C GLU A 234 -2.42 -1.08 -7.18
N THR A 235 -1.56 -0.65 -6.25
CA THR A 235 -0.58 -1.50 -5.60
C THR A 235 -1.01 -1.93 -4.21
N THR A 236 -0.71 -3.17 -3.86
CA THR A 236 -0.87 -3.72 -2.52
C THR A 236 0.37 -4.53 -2.17
N SER A 237 1.05 -4.14 -1.09
CA SER A 237 2.15 -4.86 -0.49
C SER A 237 1.74 -5.41 0.88
N VAL A 238 1.74 -6.72 1.03
CA VAL A 238 1.40 -7.40 2.29
C VAL A 238 2.57 -8.18 2.84
N VAL A 239 2.74 -8.15 4.17
CA VAL A 239 3.73 -8.95 4.87
C VAL A 239 3.07 -10.22 5.39
N MET A 240 3.67 -11.35 5.05
CA MET A 240 3.17 -12.68 5.36
C MET A 240 4.24 -13.52 6.02
N ARG A 241 3.80 -14.42 6.90
CA ARG A 241 4.68 -15.40 7.53
C ARG A 241 4.82 -16.63 6.63
N LEU A 242 6.04 -17.03 6.35
CA LEU A 242 6.31 -18.34 5.75
C LEU A 242 6.16 -19.44 6.81
N PRO A 243 5.66 -20.64 6.43
CA PRO A 243 5.60 -21.77 7.35
C PRO A 243 7.01 -22.10 7.88
N ALA A 244 7.10 -22.51 9.14
CA ALA A 244 8.38 -22.91 9.72
C ALA A 244 8.90 -24.18 9.02
N VAL A 245 10.21 -24.23 8.75
CA VAL A 245 10.87 -25.49 8.39
C VAL A 245 10.90 -26.34 9.65
N GLU A 246 10.15 -27.45 9.69
CA GLU A 246 10.41 -28.50 10.69
C GLU A 246 11.80 -29.08 10.38
N ARG A 247 12.78 -28.75 11.23
CA ARG A 247 14.15 -29.27 11.17
C ARG A 247 14.32 -30.46 12.11
#